data_AF-A0A6J4H159-F1
#
_entry.id   AF-A0A6J4H159-F1
#
_cell.length_a   1.000
_cell.length_b   1.000
_cell.length_c   1.000
_cell.angle_alpha   90.00
_cell.angle_beta   90.00
_cell.angle_gamma   90.00
#
_symmetry.space_group_name_H-M   'P 1'
#
loop_
_entity.id
_entity.type
_entity.pdbx_description
1 polymer ?
#
loop_
_entity_poly.entity_id
_entity_poly.type
_entity_poly.pdbx_seq_one_letter_code
_entity_poly.pdbx_strand_id
1 'polypeptide(L)'
;MTERAGGRTTVTPPEEEPGRPGVVTAAVVLWTVLGVLMFGTALLFAYGLLFGVPDAGTSSLALVAAMVVLAAGGVGTVVSARRLAGGSRAARVGLTVLGAVLALAGLVQVTFLGVGGVWFVAFVVGAVLLHLPAARAWFGRRA
;
A
#
# COMPACT_ATOMS: atom_id res chain seq x y z
N MET A 1 -43.94 -4.43 29.18
CA MET A 1 -43.13 -3.79 28.12
C MET A 1 -41.66 -4.08 28.44
N THR A 2 -41.08 -5.06 27.77
CA THR A 2 -39.69 -5.51 27.98
C THR A 2 -38.80 -4.92 26.90
N GLU A 3 -37.96 -3.98 27.29
CA GLU A 3 -37.01 -3.29 26.41
C GLU A 3 -35.88 -4.25 26.00
N ARG A 4 -35.74 -4.50 24.70
CA ARG A 4 -34.64 -5.29 24.13
C ARG A 4 -33.37 -4.43 24.12
N ALA A 5 -32.43 -4.71 25.02
CA ALA A 5 -31.08 -4.16 24.97
C ALA A 5 -30.37 -4.73 23.73
N GLY A 6 -30.37 -3.96 22.64
CA GLY A 6 -29.60 -4.25 21.44
C GLY A 6 -28.11 -4.33 21.77
N GLY A 7 -27.51 -5.50 21.54
CA GLY A 7 -26.09 -5.73 21.65
C GLY A 7 -25.33 -4.81 20.70
N ARG A 8 -24.83 -3.70 21.22
CA ARG A 8 -23.74 -2.95 20.60
C ARG A 8 -22.52 -3.85 20.73
N THR A 9 -22.19 -4.58 19.68
CA THR A 9 -20.84 -5.12 19.48
C THR A 9 -19.89 -3.93 19.57
N THR A 10 -19.28 -3.73 20.74
CA THR A 10 -18.17 -2.82 20.93
C THR A 10 -17.03 -3.35 20.09
N VAL A 11 -16.95 -2.86 18.85
CA VAL A 11 -15.78 -2.99 18.00
C VAL A 11 -14.63 -2.42 18.80
N THR A 12 -13.85 -3.29 19.41
CA THR A 12 -12.65 -2.89 20.14
C THR A 12 -11.71 -2.32 19.08
N PRO A 13 -11.39 -1.01 19.09
CA PRO A 13 -10.39 -0.50 18.18
C PRO A 13 -9.11 -1.30 18.42
N PRO A 14 -8.36 -1.67 17.36
CA PRO A 14 -7.11 -2.40 17.52
C PRO A 14 -6.23 -1.64 18.51
N GLU A 15 -5.67 -2.36 19.50
CA GLU A 15 -4.80 -1.79 20.53
C GLU A 15 -3.76 -0.87 19.87
N GLU A 16 -3.95 0.44 20.02
CA GLU A 16 -2.92 1.41 19.68
C GLU A 16 -1.76 1.15 20.65
N GLU A 17 -0.63 0.67 20.13
CA GLU A 17 0.62 0.61 20.90
C GLU A 17 0.80 1.96 21.62
N PRO A 18 0.91 1.97 22.97
CA PRO A 18 0.93 3.20 23.73
C PRO A 18 2.06 4.11 23.23
N GLY A 19 1.70 5.21 22.55
CA GLY A 19 2.65 6.22 22.05
C GLY A 19 2.90 6.25 20.54
N ARG A 20 2.17 5.48 19.72
CA ARG A 20 2.25 5.60 18.25
C ARG A 20 1.22 6.61 17.71
N PRO A 21 1.63 7.64 16.92
CA PRO A 21 0.69 8.60 16.35
C PRO A 21 -0.25 7.92 15.36
N GLY A 22 -1.56 8.25 15.41
CA GLY A 22 -2.56 7.71 14.47
C GLY A 22 -2.21 7.89 13.00
N VAL A 23 -1.46 8.95 12.65
CA VAL A 23 -0.91 9.17 11.28
C VAL A 23 0.04 8.05 10.84
N VAL A 24 0.87 7.52 11.74
CA VAL A 24 1.80 6.42 11.45
C VAL A 24 1.05 5.09 11.35
N THR A 25 -0.02 4.92 12.12
CA THR A 25 -0.93 3.76 12.01
C THR A 25 -1.64 3.79 10.66
N ALA A 26 -2.24 4.92 10.28
CA ALA A 26 -2.87 5.12 8.98
C ALA A 26 -1.90 4.90 7.82
N ALA A 27 -0.66 5.40 7.93
CA ALA A 27 0.36 5.16 6.91
C ALA A 27 0.69 3.66 6.78
N VAL A 28 0.88 2.93 7.88
CA VAL A 28 1.15 1.49 7.81
C VAL A 28 -0.03 0.71 7.24
N VAL A 29 -1.26 1.04 7.63
CA VAL A 29 -2.46 0.39 7.07
C VAL A 29 -2.53 0.65 5.57
N LEU A 30 -2.38 1.91 5.13
CA LEU A 30 -2.40 2.29 3.73
C LEU A 30 -1.32 1.56 2.92
N TRP A 31 -0.07 1.56 3.39
CA TRP A 31 1.03 0.86 2.72
C TRP A 31 0.82 -0.65 2.69
N THR A 32 0.23 -1.24 3.74
CA THR A 32 -0.10 -2.66 3.76
C THR A 32 -1.18 -3.00 2.74
N VAL A 33 -2.25 -2.22 2.68
CA VAL A 33 -3.33 -2.38 1.70
C VAL A 33 -2.79 -2.24 0.27
N LEU A 34 -1.95 -1.23 0.00
CA LEU A 34 -1.32 -1.05 -1.30
C LEU A 34 -0.45 -2.25 -1.69
N GLY A 35 0.36 -2.76 -0.76
CA GLY A 35 1.18 -3.94 -1.02
C GLY A 35 0.36 -5.19 -1.32
N VAL A 36 -0.73 -5.42 -0.59
CA VAL A 36 -1.67 -6.52 -0.84
C VAL A 36 -2.36 -6.38 -2.19
N LEU A 37 -2.80 -5.18 -2.54
CA LEU A 37 -3.44 -4.93 -3.84
C LEU A 37 -2.45 -5.16 -5.00
N MET A 38 -1.20 -4.70 -4.89
CA MET A 38 -0.18 -4.95 -5.92
C MET A 38 0.07 -6.44 -6.10
N PHE A 39 0.18 -7.19 -5.00
CA PHE A 39 0.34 -8.64 -5.05
C PHE A 39 -0.90 -9.32 -5.66
N GLY A 40 -2.10 -8.90 -5.28
CA GLY A 40 -3.35 -9.38 -5.87
C GLY A 40 -3.42 -9.15 -7.38
N THR A 41 -3.00 -7.97 -7.86
CA THR A 41 -2.93 -7.68 -9.29
C THR A 41 -1.93 -8.59 -10.01
N ALA A 42 -0.79 -8.90 -9.39
CA ALA A 42 0.16 -9.88 -9.94
C ALA A 42 -0.49 -11.27 -10.08
N LEU A 43 -1.27 -11.70 -9.09
CA LEU A 43 -2.01 -12.97 -9.16
C LEU A 43 -3.07 -12.96 -10.27
N LEU A 44 -3.75 -11.83 -10.49
CA LEU A 44 -4.70 -11.69 -11.60
C LEU A 44 -4.00 -11.81 -12.96
N PHE A 45 -2.80 -11.25 -13.12
CA PHE A 45 -2.00 -11.47 -14.33
C PHE A 45 -1.54 -12.93 -14.49
N ALA A 46 -1.13 -13.58 -13.41
CA ALA A 46 -0.80 -15.01 -13.43
C ALA A 46 -2.01 -15.85 -13.87
N TYR A 47 -3.19 -15.54 -13.33
CA TYR A 47 -4.44 -16.19 -13.71
C TYR A 47 -4.78 -15.95 -15.19
N GLY A 48 -4.70 -14.70 -15.67
CA GLY A 48 -4.94 -14.37 -17.08
C GLY A 48 -4.02 -15.12 -18.05
N LEU A 49 -2.75 -15.33 -17.68
CA LEU A 49 -1.79 -16.13 -18.44
C LEU A 49 -2.15 -17.62 -18.45
N LEU A 50 -2.54 -18.18 -17.31
CA LEU A 50 -2.88 -19.60 -17.17
C LEU A 50 -4.16 -19.99 -17.93
N PHE A 51 -5.14 -19.08 -17.98
CA PHE A 51 -6.45 -19.34 -18.59
C PHE A 51 -6.63 -18.72 -19.99
N GLY A 52 -5.55 -18.20 -20.59
CA GLY A 52 -5.54 -17.83 -22.00
C GLY A 52 -6.29 -16.54 -22.34
N VAL A 53 -6.30 -15.56 -21.44
CA VAL A 53 -6.89 -14.21 -21.67
C VAL A 53 -5.85 -13.12 -22.05
N PRO A 54 -4.65 -13.38 -22.61
CA PRO A 54 -3.83 -12.26 -23.05
C PRO A 54 -4.41 -11.67 -24.35
N ASP A 55 -4.74 -10.37 -24.32
CA ASP A 55 -5.01 -9.60 -25.53
C ASP A 55 -3.89 -9.81 -26.55
N ALA A 56 -4.25 -10.00 -27.82
CA ALA A 56 -3.30 -10.33 -28.90
C ALA A 56 -2.18 -9.27 -29.11
N GLY A 57 -2.34 -8.06 -28.57
CA GLY A 57 -1.36 -6.98 -28.62
C GLY A 57 -0.34 -6.95 -27.47
N THR A 58 -0.52 -7.74 -26.41
CA THR A 58 0.35 -7.69 -25.22
C THR A 58 1.35 -8.85 -25.23
N SER A 59 2.64 -8.55 -25.30
CA SER A 59 3.66 -9.61 -25.28
C SER A 59 3.64 -10.35 -23.93
N SER A 60 3.64 -11.68 -23.97
CA SER A 60 3.64 -12.51 -22.76
C SER A 60 4.83 -12.20 -21.85
N LEU A 61 5.96 -11.80 -22.45
CA LEU A 61 7.15 -11.38 -21.71
C LEU A 61 6.93 -10.09 -20.92
N ALA A 62 6.21 -9.10 -21.47
CA ALA A 62 5.85 -7.88 -20.75
C ALA A 62 4.89 -8.17 -19.58
N LEU A 63 3.92 -9.09 -19.78
CA LEU A 63 3.01 -9.52 -18.72
C LEU A 63 3.75 -10.21 -17.57
N VAL A 64 4.66 -11.13 -17.88
CA VAL A 64 5.48 -11.82 -16.87
C VAL A 64 6.38 -10.84 -16.13
N ALA A 65 7.03 -9.91 -16.84
CA ALA A 65 7.84 -8.87 -16.20
C ALA A 65 7.01 -7.99 -15.25
N ALA A 66 5.84 -7.53 -15.69
CA ALA A 66 4.92 -6.75 -14.87
C ALA A 66 4.44 -7.52 -13.63
N MET A 67 4.10 -8.80 -13.81
CA MET A 67 3.70 -9.70 -12.72
C MET A 67 4.81 -9.83 -11.67
N VAL A 68 6.06 -10.09 -12.08
CA VAL A 68 7.20 -10.23 -11.16
C VAL A 68 7.46 -8.92 -10.41
N VAL A 69 7.46 -7.79 -11.12
CA VAL A 69 7.67 -6.47 -10.52
C VAL A 69 6.56 -6.14 -9.51
N LEU A 70 5.29 -6.39 -9.86
CA LEU A 70 4.16 -6.16 -8.95
C LEU A 70 4.19 -7.07 -7.73
N ALA A 71 4.52 -8.36 -7.91
CA ALA A 71 4.64 -9.30 -6.80
C ALA A 71 5.78 -8.91 -5.85
N ALA A 72 6.96 -8.64 -6.39
CA ALA A 72 8.12 -8.21 -5.61
C ALA A 72 7.88 -6.86 -4.92
N GLY A 73 7.28 -5.89 -5.63
CA GLY A 73 6.88 -4.60 -5.09
C GLY A 73 5.85 -4.74 -3.98
N GLY A 74 4.81 -5.56 -4.18
CA GLY A 74 3.77 -5.81 -3.18
C GLY A 74 4.32 -6.43 -1.89
N VAL A 75 5.10 -7.52 -2.01
CA VAL A 75 5.74 -8.17 -0.85
C VAL A 75 6.72 -7.22 -0.16
N GLY A 76 7.57 -6.54 -0.93
CA GLY A 76 8.53 -5.56 -0.40
C GLY A 76 7.84 -4.40 0.34
N THR A 77 6.69 -3.96 -0.15
CA THR A 77 5.87 -2.93 0.50
C THR A 77 5.31 -3.42 1.83
N VAL A 78 4.75 -4.63 1.88
CA VAL A 78 4.18 -5.21 3.12
C VAL A 78 5.28 -5.43 4.17
N VAL A 79 6.43 -5.97 3.77
CA VAL A 79 7.59 -6.16 4.66
C VAL A 79 8.08 -4.80 5.19
N SER A 80 8.16 -3.79 4.31
CA SER A 80 8.57 -2.45 4.70
C SER A 80 7.54 -1.78 5.61
N ALA A 81 6.24 -1.99 5.40
CA ALA A 81 5.17 -1.48 6.27
C ALA A 81 5.24 -2.12 7.67
N ARG A 82 5.56 -3.42 7.78
CA ARG A 82 5.84 -4.07 9.07
C ARG A 82 7.07 -3.47 9.75
N ARG A 83 8.15 -3.22 9.01
CA ARG A 83 9.35 -2.56 9.56
C ARG A 83 9.08 -1.09 9.96
N LEU A 84 8.17 -0.43 9.24
CA LEU A 84 7.71 0.92 9.54
C LEU A 84 6.92 0.94 10.87
N ALA A 85 6.11 -0.08 11.14
CA ALA A 85 5.44 -0.26 12.43
C ALA A 85 6.43 -0.39 13.60
N GLY A 86 7.58 -1.03 13.38
CA GLY A 86 8.68 -1.10 14.34
C GLY A 86 9.44 0.21 14.56
N GLY A 87 9.22 1.25 13.75
CA GLY A 87 9.91 2.54 13.84
C GLY A 87 11.18 2.67 13.00
N SER A 88 11.38 1.79 12.01
CA SER A 88 12.57 1.84 11.14
C SER A 88 12.59 3.08 10.22
N ARG A 89 13.64 3.90 10.32
CA ARG A 89 13.88 5.03 9.39
C ARG A 89 14.18 4.55 7.96
N ALA A 90 14.92 3.46 7.81
CA ALA A 90 15.23 2.89 6.50
C ALA A 90 13.95 2.46 5.75
N ALA A 91 12.98 1.89 6.47
CA ALA A 91 11.69 1.53 5.91
C ALA A 91 10.88 2.77 5.45
N ARG A 92 10.93 3.87 6.21
CA ARG A 92 10.29 5.14 5.84
C ARG A 92 10.87 5.71 4.54
N VAL A 93 12.19 5.73 4.41
CA VAL A 93 12.86 6.22 3.19
C VAL A 93 12.54 5.30 2.02
N GLY A 94 12.64 3.98 2.22
CA GLY A 94 12.32 2.98 1.20
C GLY A 94 10.90 3.11 0.66
N LEU A 95 9.89 3.19 1.54
CA LEU A 95 8.49 3.37 1.14
C LEU A 95 8.25 4.73 0.46
N THR A 96 8.95 5.79 0.87
CA THR A 96 8.85 7.09 0.21
C THR A 96 9.36 7.02 -1.22
N VAL A 97 10.56 6.45 -1.43
CA VAL A 97 11.16 6.31 -2.76
C VAL A 97 10.28 5.40 -3.63
N LEU A 98 9.83 4.27 -3.09
CA LEU A 98 8.93 3.37 -3.78
C LEU A 98 7.63 4.08 -4.20
N GLY A 99 7.04 4.85 -3.27
CA GLY A 99 5.85 5.66 -3.53
C GLY A 99 6.06 6.69 -4.63
N ALA A 100 7.20 7.38 -4.64
CA ALA A 100 7.52 8.35 -5.68
C ALA A 100 7.65 7.68 -7.07
N VAL A 101 8.35 6.55 -7.15
CA VAL A 101 8.50 5.78 -8.40
C VAL A 101 7.14 5.27 -8.90
N LEU A 102 6.33 4.68 -8.02
CA LEU A 102 5.01 4.16 -8.39
C LEU A 102 4.01 5.28 -8.69
N ALA A 103 4.10 6.44 -8.03
CA ALA A 103 3.30 7.61 -8.37
C ALA A 103 3.66 8.14 -9.76
N LEU A 104 4.94 8.19 -10.13
CA LEU A 104 5.35 8.56 -11.49
C LEU A 104 4.79 7.59 -12.53
N ALA A 105 4.89 6.28 -12.28
CA ALA A 105 4.30 5.27 -13.15
C ALA A 105 2.77 5.41 -13.27
N GLY A 106 2.08 5.66 -12.14
CA GLY A 106 0.64 5.91 -12.12
C GLY A 106 0.24 7.19 -12.83
N LEU A 107 1.04 8.26 -12.72
CA LEU A 107 0.83 9.52 -13.44
C LEU A 107 0.91 9.31 -14.96
N VAL A 108 1.90 8.55 -15.43
CA VAL A 108 2.01 8.18 -16.86
C VAL A 108 0.76 7.40 -17.29
N GLN A 109 0.30 6.42 -16.52
CA GLN A 109 -0.93 5.69 -16.86
C GLN A 109 -2.17 6.62 -16.90
N VAL A 110 -2.30 7.55 -15.95
CA VAL A 110 -3.40 8.52 -15.95
C VAL A 110 -3.38 9.39 -17.20
N THR A 111 -2.21 9.94 -17.52
CA THR A 111 -2.04 10.89 -18.63
C THR A 111 -2.24 10.22 -19.99
N PHE A 112 -1.83 8.96 -20.16
CA PHE A 112 -1.84 8.30 -21.47
C PHE A 112 -2.96 7.26 -21.66
N LEU A 113 -3.48 6.68 -20.58
CA LEU A 113 -4.47 5.59 -20.63
C LEU A 113 -5.80 5.96 -19.97
N GLY A 114 -5.89 7.10 -19.27
CA GLY A 114 -7.10 7.49 -18.53
C GLY A 114 -7.44 6.60 -17.33
N VAL A 115 -6.62 5.57 -17.06
CA VAL A 115 -6.76 4.58 -16.00
C VAL A 115 -5.55 4.73 -15.07
N GLY A 116 -5.75 4.74 -13.75
CA GLY A 116 -4.64 4.80 -12.76
C GLY A 116 -4.72 5.91 -11.71
N GLY A 117 -5.74 6.78 -11.76
CA GLY A 117 -5.84 7.95 -10.87
C GLY A 117 -5.89 7.58 -9.39
N VAL A 118 -6.58 6.49 -9.06
CA VAL A 118 -6.68 5.98 -7.68
C VAL A 118 -5.32 5.54 -7.14
N TRP A 119 -4.50 4.87 -7.96
CA TRP A 119 -3.16 4.44 -7.58
C TRP A 119 -2.22 5.63 -7.38
N PHE A 120 -2.25 6.58 -8.30
CA PHE A 120 -1.48 7.83 -8.18
C PHE A 120 -1.79 8.54 -6.85
N VAL A 121 -3.07 8.80 -6.58
CA VAL A 121 -3.50 9.49 -5.36
C VAL A 121 -3.09 8.70 -4.12
N ALA A 122 -3.28 7.38 -4.11
CA ALA A 122 -2.93 6.56 -2.95
C ALA A 122 -1.42 6.53 -2.64
N PHE A 123 -0.55 6.47 -3.66
CA PHE A 123 0.89 6.54 -3.46
C PHE A 123 1.36 7.92 -3.00
N VAL A 124 0.79 9.00 -3.55
CA VAL A 124 1.10 10.37 -3.12
C VAL A 124 0.67 10.59 -1.67
N VAL A 125 -0.56 10.19 -1.31
CA VAL A 125 -1.05 10.29 0.06
C VAL A 125 -0.18 9.48 1.02
N GLY A 126 0.18 8.24 0.65
CA GLY A 126 1.08 7.40 1.44
C GLY A 126 2.46 8.02 1.67
N ALA A 127 3.04 8.67 0.66
CA ALA A 127 4.31 9.38 0.79
C ALA A 127 4.17 10.64 1.67
N VAL A 128 3.10 11.43 1.48
CA VAL A 128 2.87 12.67 2.25
C VAL A 128 2.63 12.39 3.73
N LEU A 129 1.89 11.34 4.07
CA LEU A 129 1.66 10.94 5.46
C LEU A 129 2.96 10.65 6.21
N LEU A 130 3.97 10.08 5.53
CA LEU A 130 5.29 9.85 6.10
C LEU A 130 6.11 11.13 6.31
N HIS A 131 5.70 12.25 5.73
CA HIS A 131 6.37 13.55 5.85
C HIS A 131 5.71 14.50 6.85
N LEU A 132 4.54 14.15 7.39
CA LEU A 132 3.87 14.96 8.40
C LEU A 132 4.74 15.11 9.66
N PRO A 133 4.68 16.27 10.35
CA PRO A 133 5.53 16.57 11.51
C PRO A 133 5.35 15.55 12.64
N ALA A 134 4.12 15.06 12.85
CA ALA A 134 3.82 14.01 13.83
C ALA A 134 4.54 12.68 13.52
N ALA A 135 4.63 12.30 12.24
CA ALA A 135 5.37 11.11 11.82
C ALA A 135 6.87 11.33 12.00
N ARG A 136 7.42 12.48 11.57
CA ARG A 136 8.84 12.82 11.74
C ARG A 136 9.27 12.76 13.21
N ALA A 137 8.48 13.31 14.13
CA ALA A 137 8.78 13.32 15.55
C ALA A 137 8.84 11.91 16.16
N TRP A 138 7.97 10.99 15.71
CA TRP A 138 7.98 9.62 16.19
C TRP A 138 9.23 8.83 15.74
N PHE A 139 9.64 8.97 14.47
CA PHE A 139 10.90 8.40 13.98
C PHE A 139 12.15 9.10 14.55
N GLY A 140 11.98 10.34 15.04
CA GLY A 140 13.00 11.12 15.74
C GLY A 140 13.36 10.55 17.11
N ARG A 141 12.34 10.13 17.88
CA ARG A 141 12.44 9.73 19.30
C ARG A 141 12.92 8.31 19.57
N ARG A 142 12.89 7.42 18.58
CA ARG A 142 13.36 6.01 18.69
C ARG A 142 14.81 5.82 18.19
N ALA A 143 15.61 6.90 18.17
CA ALA A 143 17.04 6.88 17.80
C ALA A 143 17.92 6.89 19.05
#